data_AF-A0AAR2LQ82-F1
#
_entry.id   AF-A0AAR2LQ82-F1
#
_cell.length_a   1.000
_cell.length_b   1.000
_cell.length_c   1.000
_cell.angle_alpha   90.00
_cell.angle_beta   90.00
_cell.angle_gamma   90.00
#
_symmetry.space_group_name_H-M   'P 1'
#
loop_
_entity.id
_entity.type
_entity.pdbx_description
1 polymer ?
#
loop_
_entity_poly.entity_id
_entity_poly.type
_entity_poly.pdbx_seq_one_letter_code
_entity_poly.pdbx_strand_id
1 'polypeptide(L)'
;MTDTQENKMDWIYQRCNKDTMSKSRFLLICGTIMLTITLYPVLRMLGVQLHATLSGSYVAGHHSILLINCPTEQVAKDIGRHIMEKRMAACVNILPHTSTMYYWKGEIRDASEILLLVRTRTSLIQRLTEFITAMHPYEIPEIISFPIEDGSLSYLKWMDVAVPEV
;
A
#
# COMPACT_ATOMS: atom_id res chain seq x y z
N MET A 1 60.22 -42.10 -13.14
CA MET A 1 59.17 -42.26 -12.10
C MET A 1 58.49 -40.92 -11.80
N THR A 2 58.09 -40.15 -12.82
CA THR A 2 57.55 -38.78 -12.63
C THR A 2 56.28 -38.47 -13.43
N ASP A 3 55.91 -39.27 -14.42
CA ASP A 3 54.87 -38.91 -15.42
C ASP A 3 53.41 -39.18 -14.97
N THR A 4 53.20 -40.08 -14.00
CA THR A 4 51.85 -40.45 -13.53
C THR A 4 51.30 -39.57 -12.40
N GLN A 5 52.15 -38.80 -11.72
CA GLN A 5 51.74 -37.88 -10.65
C GLN A 5 51.30 -36.51 -11.20
N GLU A 6 51.97 -36.04 -12.26
CA GLU A 6 51.71 -34.75 -12.92
C GLU A 6 50.30 -34.73 -13.57
N ASN A 7 49.97 -35.80 -14.30
CA ASN A 7 48.65 -35.99 -14.93
C ASN A 7 47.46 -36.00 -13.94
N LYS A 8 47.68 -36.48 -12.70
CA LYS A 8 46.62 -36.55 -11.67
C LYS A 8 46.36 -35.19 -11.05
N MET A 9 47.40 -34.38 -10.83
CA MET A 9 47.24 -33.04 -10.29
C MET A 9 46.60 -32.09 -11.31
N ASP A 10 46.96 -32.22 -12.58
CA ASP A 10 46.32 -31.47 -13.68
C ASP A 10 44.83 -31.80 -13.83
N TRP A 11 44.45 -33.08 -13.69
CA TRP A 11 43.05 -33.49 -13.73
C TRP A 11 42.24 -32.92 -12.57
N ILE A 12 42.79 -32.92 -11.34
CA ILE A 12 42.13 -32.33 -10.16
C ILE A 12 41.99 -30.81 -10.34
N TYR A 13 43.03 -30.15 -10.85
CA TYR A 13 43.02 -28.71 -11.10
C TYR A 13 41.97 -28.32 -12.16
N GLN A 14 41.91 -29.02 -13.30
CA GLN A 14 40.91 -28.77 -14.33
C GLN A 14 39.47 -29.02 -13.85
N ARG A 15 39.24 -30.06 -13.04
CA ARG A 15 37.92 -30.34 -12.48
C ARG A 15 37.49 -29.26 -11.48
N CYS A 16 38.39 -28.85 -10.59
CA CYS A 16 38.14 -27.77 -9.64
C CYS A 16 37.87 -26.43 -10.34
N ASN A 17 38.58 -26.13 -11.42
CA ASN A 17 38.37 -24.92 -12.21
C ASN A 17 37.03 -24.94 -12.97
N LYS A 18 36.63 -26.08 -13.56
CA LYS A 18 35.31 -26.25 -14.20
C LYS A 18 34.16 -26.09 -13.20
N ASP A 19 34.28 -26.65 -12.00
CA ASP A 19 33.27 -26.51 -10.94
C ASP A 19 33.18 -25.08 -10.43
N THR A 20 34.31 -24.39 -10.27
CA THR A 20 34.37 -22.97 -9.87
C THR A 20 33.76 -22.06 -10.95
N MET A 21 34.07 -22.32 -12.23
CA MET A 21 33.50 -21.58 -13.37
C MET A 21 31.99 -21.85 -13.53
N SER A 22 31.53 -23.07 -13.29
CA SER A 22 30.10 -23.43 -13.28
C SER A 22 29.34 -22.73 -12.15
N LYS A 23 29.90 -22.75 -10.93
CA LYS A 23 29.34 -22.02 -9.77
C LYS A 23 29.29 -20.51 -10.01
N SER A 24 30.36 -19.92 -10.58
CA SER A 24 30.41 -18.49 -10.92
C SER A 24 29.36 -18.10 -11.96
N ARG A 25 29.18 -18.91 -13.01
CA ARG A 25 28.12 -18.70 -14.02
C ARG A 25 26.72 -18.85 -13.42
N PHE A 26 26.51 -19.80 -12.51
CA PHE A 26 25.25 -19.97 -11.80
C PHE A 26 24.94 -18.74 -10.91
N LEU A 27 25.92 -18.24 -10.17
CA LEU A 27 25.81 -17.02 -9.35
C LEU A 27 25.47 -15.79 -10.20
N LEU A 28 26.11 -15.62 -11.37
CA LEU A 28 25.79 -14.54 -12.30
C LEU A 28 24.36 -14.64 -12.85
N ILE A 29 23.93 -15.84 -13.25
CA ILE A 29 22.56 -16.07 -13.75
C ILE A 29 21.54 -15.78 -12.65
N CYS A 30 21.72 -16.34 -11.45
CA CYS A 30 20.86 -16.06 -10.30
C CYS A 30 20.84 -14.57 -9.95
N GLY A 31 21.99 -13.88 -10.01
CA GLY A 31 22.09 -12.44 -9.80
C GLY A 31 21.29 -11.63 -10.83
N THR A 32 21.40 -11.97 -12.11
CA THR A 32 20.62 -11.30 -13.17
C THR A 32 19.12 -11.55 -13.05
N ILE A 33 18.71 -12.77 -12.69
CA ILE A 33 17.29 -13.12 -12.47
C ILE A 33 16.74 -12.37 -11.26
N MET A 34 17.51 -12.30 -10.16
CA MET A 34 17.10 -11.53 -8.98
C MET A 34 17.00 -10.03 -9.29
N LEU A 35 17.93 -9.49 -10.07
CA LEU A 35 17.88 -8.09 -10.51
C LEU A 35 16.67 -7.81 -11.41
N THR A 36 16.36 -8.69 -12.37
CA THR A 36 15.20 -8.48 -13.24
C THR A 36 13.89 -8.63 -12.47
N ILE A 37 13.77 -9.61 -11.56
CA ILE A 37 12.59 -9.78 -10.71
C ILE A 37 12.36 -8.54 -9.82
N THR A 38 13.42 -7.97 -9.26
CA THR A 38 13.32 -6.78 -8.40
C THR A 38 13.09 -5.49 -9.18
N LEU A 39 13.68 -5.33 -10.36
CA LEU A 39 13.56 -4.13 -11.18
C LEU A 39 12.23 -4.07 -11.96
N TYR A 40 11.69 -5.22 -12.37
CA TYR A 40 10.45 -5.32 -13.14
C TYR A 40 9.24 -4.62 -12.51
N PRO A 41 8.90 -4.79 -11.22
CA PRO A 41 7.75 -4.10 -10.63
C PRO A 41 7.92 -2.57 -10.64
N VAL A 42 9.15 -2.08 -10.43
CA VAL A 42 9.45 -0.64 -10.49
C VAL A 42 9.28 -0.12 -11.91
N LEU A 43 9.86 -0.79 -12.90
CA LEU A 43 9.70 -0.45 -14.33
C LEU A 43 8.23 -0.47 -14.77
N ARG A 44 7.48 -1.49 -14.34
CA ARG A 44 6.04 -1.61 -14.62
C ARG A 44 5.26 -0.46 -14.01
N MET A 45 5.52 -0.12 -12.75
CA MET A 45 4.87 0.99 -12.05
C MET A 45 5.16 2.32 -12.77
N LEU A 46 6.41 2.59 -13.10
CA LEU A 46 6.81 3.78 -13.86
C LEU A 46 6.14 3.83 -15.24
N GLY A 47 6.07 2.69 -15.94
CA GLY A 47 5.39 2.58 -17.23
C GLY A 47 3.89 2.89 -17.16
N VAL A 48 3.19 2.38 -16.14
CA VAL A 48 1.77 2.66 -15.90
C VAL A 48 1.55 4.14 -15.59
N GLN A 49 2.39 4.73 -14.73
CA GLN A 49 2.27 6.14 -14.35
C GLN A 49 2.59 7.08 -15.52
N LEU A 50 3.59 6.75 -16.33
CA LEU A 50 3.90 7.48 -17.56
C LEU A 50 2.76 7.37 -18.58
N HIS A 51 2.23 6.17 -18.80
CA HIS A 51 1.10 5.98 -19.71
C HIS A 51 -0.12 6.78 -19.25
N ALA A 52 -0.50 6.69 -17.98
CA ALA A 52 -1.60 7.44 -17.41
C ALA A 52 -1.42 8.96 -17.57
N THR A 53 -0.20 9.46 -17.35
CA THR A 53 0.14 10.88 -17.55
C THR A 53 -0.04 11.30 -19.01
N LEU A 54 0.41 10.46 -19.96
CA LEU A 54 0.33 10.75 -21.39
C LEU A 54 -1.08 10.60 -21.96
N SER A 55 -1.84 9.61 -21.50
CA SER A 55 -3.22 9.35 -21.94
C SER A 55 -4.25 10.19 -21.20
N GLY A 56 -3.85 10.88 -20.12
CA GLY A 56 -4.77 11.54 -19.19
C GLY A 56 -5.65 10.58 -18.40
N SER A 57 -5.29 9.29 -18.35
CA SER A 57 -5.99 8.26 -17.58
C SER A 57 -5.65 8.36 -16.10
N TYR A 58 -6.51 7.76 -15.27
CA TYR A 58 -6.30 7.69 -13.83
C TYR A 58 -5.30 6.58 -13.44
N VAL A 59 -4.54 6.81 -12.38
CA VAL A 59 -3.64 5.81 -11.79
C VAL A 59 -4.42 5.08 -10.70
N ALA A 60 -4.73 3.80 -10.94
CA ALA A 60 -5.40 2.93 -9.98
C ALA A 60 -4.67 2.93 -8.63
N GLY A 61 -5.43 3.07 -7.54
CA GLY A 61 -4.90 3.14 -6.18
C GLY A 61 -4.27 4.48 -5.78
N HIS A 62 -4.32 5.53 -6.61
CA HIS A 62 -3.81 6.86 -6.21
C HIS A 62 -4.65 7.49 -5.07
N HIS A 63 -5.96 7.27 -5.10
CA HIS A 63 -6.90 7.66 -4.06
C HIS A 63 -7.45 6.44 -3.32
N SER A 64 -7.98 6.66 -2.12
CA SER A 64 -8.61 5.64 -1.29
C SER A 64 -9.86 6.16 -0.58
N ILE A 65 -10.72 5.24 -0.19
CA ILE A 65 -11.89 5.48 0.67
C ILE A 65 -11.61 4.83 2.02
N LEU A 66 -11.79 5.57 3.11
CA LEU A 66 -11.73 5.05 4.48
C LEU A 66 -13.13 4.91 5.06
N LEU A 67 -13.36 3.81 5.77
CA LEU A 67 -14.50 3.55 6.64
C LEU A 67 -14.08 3.82 8.08
N ILE A 68 -14.89 4.58 8.80
CA ILE A 68 -14.66 4.88 10.22
C ILE A 68 -15.99 4.85 10.96
N ASN A 69 -16.07 4.05 12.03
CA ASN A 69 -17.24 4.03 12.90
C ASN A 69 -17.03 4.96 14.10
N CYS A 70 -18.04 5.79 14.39
CA CYS A 70 -18.03 6.73 15.50
C CYS A 70 -19.25 6.52 16.41
N PRO A 71 -19.12 6.72 17.73
CA PRO A 71 -20.21 6.48 18.68
C PRO A 71 -21.38 7.46 18.59
N THR A 72 -21.15 8.67 18.08
CA THR A 72 -22.18 9.72 18.00
C THR A 72 -22.00 10.58 16.75
N GLU A 73 -23.09 11.23 16.34
CA GLU A 73 -23.08 12.13 15.18
C GLU A 73 -22.18 13.34 15.42
N GLN A 74 -22.11 13.83 16.66
CA GLN A 74 -21.25 14.95 17.02
C GLN A 74 -19.77 14.58 16.85
N VAL A 75 -19.35 13.41 17.36
CA VAL A 75 -17.97 12.92 17.18
C VAL A 75 -17.63 12.75 15.70
N ALA A 76 -18.55 12.17 14.91
CA ALA A 76 -18.37 11.98 13.48
C ALA A 76 -18.20 13.32 12.73
N LYS A 77 -19.03 14.32 13.06
CA LYS A 77 -18.95 15.68 12.50
C LYS A 77 -17.67 16.39 12.90
N ASP A 78 -17.24 16.24 14.16
CA ASP A 78 -16.01 16.85 14.65
C ASP A 78 -14.79 16.25 13.96
N ILE A 79 -14.68 14.92 13.90
CA ILE A 79 -13.61 14.23 13.14
C ILE A 79 -13.62 14.70 11.69
N GLY A 80 -14.77 14.64 11.02
CA GLY A 80 -14.93 15.06 9.63
C GLY A 80 -14.47 16.51 9.40
N ARG A 81 -14.81 17.43 10.31
CA ARG A 81 -14.39 18.83 10.22
C ARG A 81 -12.87 18.97 10.36
N HIS A 82 -12.26 18.36 11.38
CA HIS A 82 -10.84 18.51 11.65
C HIS A 82 -9.96 17.96 10.51
N ILE A 83 -10.32 16.81 9.92
CA ILE A 83 -9.55 16.23 8.81
C ILE A 83 -9.68 17.05 7.53
N MET A 84 -10.83 17.66 7.29
CA MET A 84 -11.08 18.53 6.13
C MET A 84 -10.36 19.87 6.29
N GLU A 85 -10.39 20.49 7.47
CA GLU A 85 -9.67 21.74 7.77
C GLU A 85 -8.16 21.59 7.59
N LYS A 86 -7.60 20.43 7.92
CA LYS A 86 -6.20 20.09 7.72
C LYS A 86 -5.88 19.64 6.29
N ARG A 87 -6.86 19.64 5.38
CA ARG A 87 -6.75 19.15 4.00
C ARG A 87 -6.20 17.72 3.93
N MET A 88 -6.57 16.87 4.88
CA MET A 88 -6.20 15.45 4.88
C MET A 88 -7.27 14.57 4.22
N ALA A 89 -8.43 15.14 3.91
CA ALA A 89 -9.52 14.51 3.18
C ALA A 89 -10.12 15.49 2.17
N ALA A 90 -10.54 14.97 1.01
CA ALA A 90 -11.21 15.75 -0.02
C ALA A 90 -12.72 15.82 0.25
N CYS A 91 -13.30 14.73 0.78
CA CYS A 91 -14.73 14.63 1.05
C CYS A 91 -15.00 13.64 2.19
N VAL A 92 -16.06 13.88 2.96
CA VAL A 92 -16.56 13.01 4.03
C VAL A 92 -18.06 12.85 3.88
N ASN A 93 -18.55 11.62 3.71
CA ASN A 93 -19.97 11.32 3.89
C ASN A 93 -20.21 10.86 5.32
N ILE A 94 -21.29 11.33 5.94
CA ILE A 94 -21.71 10.94 7.29
C ILE A 94 -23.02 10.16 7.13
N LEU A 95 -23.00 8.87 7.45
CA LEU A 95 -24.17 8.00 7.38
C LEU A 95 -24.70 7.79 8.82
N PRO A 96 -25.84 8.41 9.16
CA PRO A 96 -26.39 8.29 10.51
C PRO A 96 -27.08 6.94 10.72
N HIS A 97 -27.21 6.55 11.99
CA HIS A 97 -28.01 5.40 12.45
C HIS A 97 -27.58 4.05 11.87
N THR A 98 -26.28 3.76 11.86
CA THR A 98 -25.81 2.40 11.58
C THR A 98 -25.95 1.52 12.82
N SER A 99 -26.16 0.23 12.61
CA SER A 99 -26.20 -0.79 13.66
C SER A 99 -24.99 -1.71 13.50
N THR A 100 -24.16 -1.79 14.53
CA THR A 100 -22.94 -2.60 14.53
C THR A 100 -23.10 -3.73 15.54
N MET A 101 -22.89 -4.97 15.09
CA MET A 101 -22.86 -6.16 15.94
C MET A 101 -21.43 -6.68 16.04
N TYR A 102 -20.94 -6.92 17.27
CA TYR A 102 -19.59 -7.39 17.48
C TYR A 102 -19.47 -8.27 18.73
N TYR A 103 -18.39 -9.05 18.81
CA TYR A 103 -18.08 -9.84 20.00
C TYR A 103 -17.31 -9.01 21.02
N TRP A 104 -17.79 -9.01 22.27
CA TRP A 104 -17.08 -8.42 23.40
C TRP A 104 -17.19 -9.32 24.61
N LYS A 105 -16.04 -9.72 25.17
CA LYS A 105 -15.96 -10.61 26.35
C LYS A 105 -16.81 -11.89 26.21
N GLY A 106 -16.86 -12.46 25.01
CA GLY A 106 -17.57 -13.71 24.73
C GLY A 106 -19.07 -13.55 24.43
N GLU A 107 -19.60 -12.33 24.45
CA GLU A 107 -21.00 -12.04 24.15
C GLU A 107 -21.13 -11.21 22.87
N ILE A 108 -22.25 -11.37 22.16
CA ILE A 108 -22.61 -10.48 21.06
C ILE A 108 -23.14 -9.18 21.67
N ARG A 109 -22.65 -8.06 21.18
CA ARG A 109 -23.10 -6.71 21.53
C ARG A 109 -23.62 -6.01 20.30
N ASP A 110 -24.69 -5.25 20.50
CA ASP A 110 -25.26 -4.32 19.54
C ASP A 110 -24.87 -2.89 19.95
N ALA A 111 -24.46 -2.08 18.99
CA ALA A 111 -24.23 -0.64 19.17
C ALA A 111 -24.86 0.14 18.02
N SER A 112 -25.39 1.32 18.32
CA SER A 112 -25.75 2.30 17.31
C SER A 112 -24.57 3.22 17.08
N GLU A 113 -24.15 3.34 15.83
CA GLU A 113 -22.97 4.11 15.44
C GLU A 113 -23.27 5.00 14.24
N ILE A 114 -22.26 5.76 13.85
CA ILE A 114 -22.26 6.64 12.68
C ILE A 114 -21.07 6.22 11.81
N LEU A 115 -21.34 5.89 10.56
CA LEU A 115 -20.30 5.50 9.61
C LEU A 115 -19.85 6.72 8.80
N LEU A 116 -18.54 6.97 8.79
CA LEU A 116 -17.90 7.94 7.92
C LEU A 116 -17.33 7.24 6.68
N LEU A 117 -17.56 7.82 5.50
CA LEU A 117 -16.85 7.49 4.27
C LEU A 117 -15.95 8.65 3.88
N VAL A 118 -14.64 8.50 4.11
CA VAL A 118 -13.66 9.55 3.86
C VAL A 118 -12.91 9.27 2.57
N ARG A 119 -12.89 10.24 1.65
CA ARG A 119 -12.15 10.14 0.38
C ARG A 119 -10.87 10.97 0.48
N THR A 120 -9.73 10.34 0.23
CA THR A 120 -8.42 11.00 0.33
C THR A 120 -7.41 10.35 -0.62
N ARG A 121 -6.17 10.86 -0.63
CA ARG A 121 -5.03 10.25 -1.30
C ARG A 121 -4.55 9.03 -0.51
N THR A 122 -4.18 7.98 -1.21
CA THR A 122 -3.67 6.74 -0.60
C THR A 122 -2.39 7.00 0.21
N SER A 123 -1.56 7.95 -0.22
CA SER A 123 -0.34 8.35 0.50
C SER A 123 -0.59 8.96 1.88
N LEU A 124 -1.80 9.45 2.17
CA LEU A 124 -2.16 10.08 3.44
C LEU A 124 -2.79 9.14 4.46
N ILE A 125 -3.10 7.90 4.08
CA ILE A 125 -3.86 6.96 4.93
C ILE A 125 -3.20 6.81 6.30
N GLN A 126 -1.89 6.55 6.36
CA GLN A 126 -1.21 6.34 7.63
C GLN A 126 -1.33 7.56 8.55
N ARG A 127 -1.02 8.75 8.03
CA ARG A 127 -1.10 10.00 8.79
C ARG A 127 -2.54 10.30 9.23
N LEU A 128 -3.52 10.01 8.38
CA LEU A 128 -4.93 10.19 8.67
C LEU A 128 -5.38 9.23 9.78
N THR A 129 -4.99 7.96 9.72
CA THR A 129 -5.26 6.97 10.77
C THR A 129 -4.68 7.41 12.11
N GLU A 130 -3.40 7.82 12.15
CA GLU A 130 -2.76 8.31 13.38
C GLU A 130 -3.48 9.52 13.96
N PHE A 131 -3.86 10.48 13.11
CA PHE A 131 -4.57 11.68 13.51
C PHE A 131 -5.96 11.37 14.08
N ILE A 132 -6.72 10.50 13.41
CA ILE A 132 -8.07 10.13 13.84
C ILE A 132 -8.01 9.33 15.14
N THR A 133 -7.10 8.37 15.26
CA THR A 133 -6.91 7.59 16.50
C THR A 133 -6.60 8.50 17.70
N ALA A 134 -5.81 9.57 17.53
CA ALA A 134 -5.50 10.49 18.62
C ALA A 134 -6.69 11.30 19.14
N MET A 135 -7.75 11.49 18.33
CA MET A 135 -8.95 12.23 18.72
C MET A 135 -10.18 11.35 18.94
N HIS A 136 -10.12 10.07 18.54
CA HIS A 136 -11.26 9.17 18.63
C HIS A 136 -11.54 8.77 20.09
N PRO A 137 -12.82 8.74 20.54
CA PRO A 137 -13.15 8.38 21.93
C PRO A 137 -12.90 6.90 22.26
N TYR A 138 -12.89 6.02 21.27
CA TYR A 138 -12.55 4.62 21.45
C TYR A 138 -11.03 4.43 21.48
N GLU A 139 -10.57 3.54 22.36
CA GLU A 139 -9.15 3.13 22.44
C GLU A 139 -8.67 2.46 21.15
N ILE A 140 -9.54 1.66 20.53
CA ILE A 140 -9.26 0.94 19.27
C ILE A 140 -10.37 1.28 18.27
N PRO A 141 -10.29 2.42 17.56
CA PRO A 141 -11.27 2.77 16.54
C PRO A 141 -11.16 1.85 15.33
N GLU A 142 -12.30 1.53 14.72
CA GLU A 142 -12.32 0.89 13.40
C GLU A 142 -11.96 1.94 12.33
N ILE A 143 -10.83 1.75 11.65
CA ILE A 143 -10.39 2.58 10.53
C ILE A 143 -9.85 1.63 9.44
N ILE A 144 -10.59 1.49 8.35
CA ILE A 144 -10.26 0.56 7.26
C ILE A 144 -10.27 1.31 5.93
N SER A 145 -9.28 1.07 5.07
CA SER A 145 -9.15 1.75 3.77
C SER A 145 -9.23 0.80 2.58
N PHE A 146 -9.85 1.26 1.49
CA PHE A 146 -9.90 0.57 0.20
C PHE A 146 -9.35 1.47 -0.91
N PRO A 147 -8.46 0.97 -1.79
CA PRO A 147 -8.00 1.73 -2.94
C PRO A 147 -9.13 1.97 -3.94
N ILE A 148 -9.13 3.15 -4.56
CA ILE A 148 -10.00 3.46 -5.69
C ILE A 148 -9.29 3.04 -6.97
N GLU A 149 -9.84 2.04 -7.65
CA GLU A 149 -9.30 1.50 -8.89
C GLU A 149 -9.70 2.34 -10.12
N ASP A 150 -10.91 2.90 -10.13
CA ASP A 150 -11.42 3.71 -11.24
C ASP A 150 -12.51 4.69 -10.77
N GLY A 151 -12.85 5.67 -11.61
CA GLY A 151 -13.90 6.63 -11.36
C GLY A 151 -13.92 7.79 -12.36
N SER A 152 -14.78 8.77 -12.10
CA SER A 152 -14.82 9.98 -12.92
C SER A 152 -13.49 10.75 -12.84
N LEU A 153 -12.80 10.89 -13.97
CA LEU A 153 -11.52 11.61 -14.04
C LEU A 153 -11.62 13.05 -13.53
N SER A 154 -12.74 13.74 -13.78
CA SER A 154 -12.93 15.11 -13.28
C SER A 154 -13.06 15.16 -11.76
N TYR A 155 -13.71 14.15 -11.16
CA TYR A 155 -13.83 14.04 -9.72
C TYR A 155 -12.49 13.69 -9.06
N LEU A 156 -11.75 12.73 -9.64
CA LEU A 156 -10.45 12.32 -9.12
C LEU A 156 -9.42 13.46 -9.22
N LYS A 157 -9.41 14.22 -10.31
CA LYS A 157 -8.60 15.45 -10.43
C LYS A 157 -9.01 16.53 -9.42
N TRP A 158 -10.30 16.66 -9.13
CA TRP A 158 -10.74 17.59 -8.09
C TRP A 158 -10.22 17.16 -6.71
N MET A 159 -10.17 15.85 -6.42
CA MET A 159 -9.59 15.35 -5.17
C MET A 159 -8.11 15.74 -5.03
N ASP A 160 -7.33 15.66 -6.13
CA ASP A 160 -5.93 16.08 -6.15
C ASP A 160 -5.76 17.57 -5.80
N VAL A 161 -6.68 18.41 -6.26
CA VAL A 161 -6.68 19.87 -5.98
C VAL A 161 -7.16 20.16 -4.55
N ALA A 162 -8.18 19.45 -4.08
CA ALA A 162 -8.72 19.63 -2.74
C ALA A 162 -7.70 19.26 -1.66
N VAL A 163 -6.94 18.19 -1.91
CA VAL A 163 -5.90 17.63 -1.05
C VAL A 163 -4.57 17.63 -1.82
N PRO A 164 -3.76 18.69 -1.74
CA PRO A 164 -2.47 18.75 -2.46
C PRO A 164 -1.44 17.75 -1.91
N GLU A 165 -0.41 17.44 -2.70
CA GLU A 165 0.79 16.79 -2.17
C GLU A 165 1.48 17.74 -1.19
N VAL A 166 1.90 17.20 -0.04
CA VAL A 166 2.61 17.92 1.01
C VAL A 166 4.10 17.73 0.84
#